data_AF-A0A9W7CDI6-F1
#
_entry.id   AF-A0A9W7CDI6-F1
#
_cell.length_a   1.000
_cell.length_b   1.000
_cell.length_c   1.000
_cell.angle_alpha   90.00
_cell.angle_beta   90.00
_cell.angle_gamma   90.00
#
_symmetry.space_group_name_H-M   'P 1'
#
loop_
_entity.id
_entity.type
_entity.pdbx_description
1 polymer ?
#
loop_
_entity_poly.entity_id
_entity_poly.type
_entity_poly.pdbx_seq_one_letter_code
_entity_poly.pdbx_strand_id
1 'polypeptide(L)' 'MSDIQTFAIDPLIAFYKDCSHLVKKCTKPDKKEFTAIFRATCVGFFIMGFVGFFVKLIHIPINNILVGGS' A
#
# COMPACT_ATOMS: atom_id res chain seq x y z
N MET A 1 36.01 17.73 -10.18
CA MET A 1 35.24 16.59 -9.60
C MET A 1 34.93 16.81 -8.11
N SER A 2 35.04 18.05 -7.62
CA SER A 2 34.66 18.51 -6.29
C SER A 2 33.32 19.27 -6.31
N ASP A 3 32.93 19.80 -7.46
CA ASP A 3 31.81 20.75 -7.61
C ASP A 3 30.44 20.05 -7.63
N ILE A 4 30.39 18.81 -8.14
CA ILE A 4 29.19 17.97 -8.10
C ILE A 4 28.89 17.52 -6.67
N GLN A 5 29.91 17.23 -5.85
CA GLN A 5 29.69 16.80 -4.46
C GLN A 5 29.05 17.94 -3.65
N THR A 6 29.57 19.15 -3.75
CA THR A 6 29.02 20.30 -3.00
C THR A 6 27.63 20.73 -3.49
N PHE A 7 27.35 20.64 -4.79
CA PHE A 7 26.05 21.07 -5.33
C PHE A 7 24.94 20.02 -5.21
N ALA A 8 25.27 18.73 -5.16
CA ALA A 8 24.27 17.66 -5.16
C ALA A 8 24.17 16.90 -3.83
N ILE A 9 25.28 16.70 -3.12
CA ILE A 9 25.32 15.82 -1.94
C ILE A 9 25.01 16.58 -0.64
N ASP A 10 25.56 17.79 -0.47
CA ASP A 10 25.23 18.65 0.67
C ASP A 10 23.73 19.00 0.81
N PRO A 11 23.01 19.42 -0.25
CA PRO A 11 21.58 19.68 -0.12
C PRO A 11 20.77 18.40 0.15
N LEU A 12 21.24 17.24 -0.31
CA LEU A 12 20.57 15.96 -0.07
C LEU A 12 20.72 15.52 1.40
N ILE A 13 21.89 15.74 2.00
CA ILE A 13 22.15 15.45 3.42
C ILE A 13 21.32 16.40 4.31
N ALA A 14 21.27 17.68 3.96
CA ALA A 14 20.43 18.66 4.65
C ALA A 14 18.95 18.27 4.58
N PHE A 15 18.46 17.90 3.39
CA PHE A 15 17.09 17.44 3.18
C PHE A 15 16.76 16.18 4.01
N TYR A 16 17.65 15.18 4.01
CA TYR A 16 17.46 13.97 4.82
C TYR A 16 17.34 14.30 6.32
N LYS A 17 18.16 15.24 6.80
CA LYS A 17 18.12 15.70 8.20
C LYS A 17 16.79 16.40 8.53
N ASP A 18 16.27 17.21 7.62
CA ASP A 18 14.98 17.87 7.75
C ASP A 18 13.81 16.88 7.71
N CYS A 19 13.84 15.88 6.82
CA CYS A 19 12.86 14.79 6.81
C CYS A 19 12.85 14.00 8.12
N SER A 20 14.03 13.73 8.69
CA SER A 20 14.16 13.03 9.98
C SER A 20 13.55 13.84 11.13
N HIS A 21 13.76 15.16 11.15
CA HIS A 21 13.11 16.04 12.13
C HIS A 21 11.59 16.08 11.96
N LEU A 22 11.10 16.13 10.73
CA LEU A 22 9.67 16.12 10.44
C LEU A 22 9.03 14.82 10.97
N VAL A 23 9.59 13.66 10.62
CA VAL A 23 9.06 12.36 11.05
C VAL A 23 9.04 12.23 12.57
N LYS A 24 10.02 12.79 13.28
CA LYS A 24 10.04 12.81 14.75
C LYS A 24 8.99 13.74 15.35
N LYS A 25 8.62 14.82 14.65
CA LYS A 25 7.60 15.78 15.09
C LYS A 25 6.17 15.32 14.80
N CYS A 26 5.98 14.44 13.81
CA CYS A 26 4.69 13.81 13.54
C CYS A 26 4.22 12.97 14.74
N THR A 27 2.94 13.11 15.09
CA THR A 27 2.29 12.23 16.07
C THR A 27 2.26 10.81 15.51
N LYS A 28 2.94 9.90 16.19
CA LYS A 28 2.92 8.47 15.84
C LYS A 28 1.58 7.89 16.31
N PRO A 29 0.89 7.10 15.47
CA PRO A 29 -0.34 6.47 15.87
C PRO A 29 -0.09 5.56 17.08
N ASP A 30 -0.95 5.65 18.09
CA ASP A 30 -0.88 4.76 19.25
C ASP A 30 -1.28 3.32 18.85
N LYS A 31 -0.90 2.34 19.66
CA LYS A 31 -1.23 0.92 19.44
C LYS A 31 -2.73 0.71 19.26
N LYS A 32 -3.57 1.46 20.01
CA LYS A 32 -5.04 1.37 19.91
C LYS A 32 -5.56 1.87 18.55
N GLU A 33 -5.05 3.00 18.08
CA GLU A 33 -5.43 3.58 16.79
C GLU A 33 -4.98 2.68 15.64
N PHE A 34 -3.77 2.14 15.72
CA PHE A 34 -3.25 1.21 14.73
C PHE A 34 -4.11 -0.06 14.64
N THR A 35 -4.48 -0.65 15.78
CA THR A 35 -5.36 -1.83 15.80
C THR A 35 -6.76 -1.54 15.25
N ALA A 36 -7.32 -0.35 15.52
CA ALA A 36 -8.62 0.03 14.99
C ALA A 36 -8.60 0.15 13.45
N ILE A 37 -7.59 0.85 12.90
CA ILE A 37 -7.41 0.99 11.45
C ILE A 37 -7.15 -0.38 10.82
N PHE A 38 -6.23 -1.16 11.39
CA PHE A 38 -5.93 -2.51 10.91
C PHE A 38 -7.18 -3.39 10.84
N ARG A 39 -8.02 -3.37 11.89
CA ARG A 39 -9.27 -4.15 11.91
C ARG A 39 -10.22 -3.70 10.79
N ALA A 40 -10.41 -2.40 10.60
CA ALA A 40 -11.25 -1.87 9.52
C ALA A 40 -10.72 -2.28 8.13
N THR A 41 -9.42 -2.12 7.90
CA THR A 41 -8.78 -2.50 6.64
C THR A 41 -8.84 -4.00 6.38
N CYS A 42 -8.61 -4.84 7.40
CA CYS A 42 -8.71 -6.28 7.27
C CYS A 42 -10.10 -6.71 6.83
N VAL A 43 -11.16 -6.18 7.46
CA VAL A 43 -12.54 -6.50 7.08
C VAL A 43 -12.81 -6.10 5.62
N GLY A 44 -12.38 -4.92 5.20
CA GLY A 44 -12.49 -4.47 3.81
C GLY A 44 -11.76 -5.39 2.83
N PHE A 45 -10.53 -5.80 3.16
CA PHE A 45 -9.74 -6.72 2.35
C PHE A 45 -10.43 -8.08 2.20
N PHE A 46 -10.96 -8.63 3.30
CA PHE A 46 -11.70 -9.88 3.26
C PHE A 46 -12.94 -9.78 2.37
N ILE A 47 -13.74 -8.71 2.49
CA ILE A 47 -14.94 -8.53 1.65
C ILE A 47 -14.56 -8.46 0.16
N MET A 48 -13.57 -7.64 -0.20
CA MET A 48 -13.13 -7.50 -1.60
C MET A 48 -12.56 -8.81 -2.15
N GLY A 49 -11.79 -9.53 -1.32
CA GLY A 49 -11.23 -10.84 -1.69
C GLY A 49 -12.31 -11.90 -1.89
N PHE A 50 -13.28 -11.99 -0.99
CA PHE A 50 -14.39 -12.95 -1.11
C PHE A 50 -15.27 -12.65 -2.33
N VAL A 51 -15.64 -11.38 -2.55
CA VAL A 51 -16.44 -11.00 -3.73
C VAL A 51 -15.71 -11.39 -5.03
N GLY A 52 -14.41 -11.09 -5.14
CA GLY A 52 -13.62 -11.49 -6.29
C GLY A 52 -13.53 -13.01 -6.50
N PHE A 53 -13.43 -13.78 -5.42
CA PHE A 53 -13.41 -15.24 -5.47
C PHE A 53 -14.74 -15.82 -5.99
N PHE A 54 -15.88 -15.35 -5.48
CA PHE A 54 -17.20 -15.82 -5.91
C PHE A 54 -17.51 -15.42 -7.36
N VAL A 55 -17.20 -14.19 -7.77
CA VAL A 55 -17.37 -13.75 -9.17
C VAL A 55 -16.56 -14.65 -10.10
N LYS A 56 -15.29 -14.93 -9.74
CA LYS A 56 -14.43 -15.78 -10.57
C LYS A 56 -14.91 -17.24 -10.59
N LEU A 57 -15.39 -17.77 -9.47
CA LEU A 57 -15.96 -19.11 -9.39
C LEU A 57 -17.20 -19.28 -10.27
N ILE A 58 -18.07 -18.28 -10.36
CA ILE A 58 -19.28 -18.34 -11.19
C ILE A 58 -18.93 -18.19 -12.67
N HIS A 59 -17.95 -17.35 -13.01
CA HIS A 59 -17.57 -17.11 -14.39
C HIS A 59 -16.79 -18.27 -15.03
N ILE A 60 -16.04 -19.08 -14.28
CA ILE A 60 -15.33 -20.27 -14.82
C ILE A 60 -16.27 -21.29 -15.48
N PRO A 61 -17.33 -21.81 -14.81
CA PRO A 61 -18.25 -22.75 -15.42
C PRO A 61 -19.10 -22.11 -16.52
N ILE A 62 -19.49 -20.84 -16.37
CA ILE A 62 -20.22 -20.11 -17.42
C ILE A 62 -19.37 -20.00 -18.69
N ASN A 63 -18.10 -19.61 -18.56
CA ASN A 63 -17.19 -19.54 -19.69
C ASN A 63 -16.96 -20.92 -20.31
N ASN A 64 -16.84 -21.98 -19.51
CA ASN A 64 -16.67 -23.34 -20.02
C ASN A 64 -17.89 -23.85 -20.79
N ILE A 65 -19.11 -23.56 -20.32
CA ILE A 65 -20.37 -23.92 -21.01
C ILE A 65 -20.55 -23.11 -22.30
N LEU A 66 -20.22 -21.81 -22.28
CA LEU A 66 -20.42 -20.92 -23.42
C LEU A 66 -19.37 -21.12 -24.52
N VAL A 67 -18.11 -21.39 -24.14
CA VAL A 67 -16.98 -21.56 -25.08
C VAL A 67 -16.80 -23.00 -25.54
N GLY A 68 -17.22 -23.99 -24.74
CA GLY A 68 -17.15 -25.42 -25.07
C GLY A 68 -18.42 -25.96 -25.74
N GLY A 69 -19.40 -25.11 -26.02
CA GLY A 69 -20.65 -25.43 -26.72
C GLY A 69 -20.51 -25.51 -28.25
N SER A 70 -19.36 -25.97 -28.74
CA SER A 70 -19.05 -26.22 -30.15
C SER A 70 -18.39 -27.57 -30.32
#